data_AF-A0A523N340-F1
#
_entry.id   AF-A0A523N340-F1
#
_cell.length_a   1.000
_cell.length_b   1.000
_cell.length_c   1.000
_cell.angle_alpha   90.00
_cell.angle_beta   90.00
_cell.angle_gamma   90.00
#
_symmetry.space_group_name_H-M   'P 1'
#
loop_
_entity.id
_entity.type
_entity.pdbx_description
1 polymer ?
#
loop_
_entity_poly.entity_id
_entity_poly.type
_entity_poly.pdbx_seq_one_letter_code
_entity_poly.pdbx_strand_id
1 'polypeptide(L)' 'MKVQVGDCLFEPLSRNNGEVTKIISHPNGKLVTVRWRVDDHLPHDTEYFYSKLVRCIKKGEIEYTPGPDNDSGQAPA' A
#
# COMPACT_ATOMS: atom_id res chain seq x y z
N MET A 1 -8.50 3.47 13.72
CA MET A 1 -7.10 3.99 13.73
C MET A 1 -7.16 5.51 13.67
N LYS A 2 -6.37 6.25 14.46
CA LYS A 2 -6.31 7.72 14.39
C LYS A 2 -5.11 8.12 13.52
N VAL A 3 -5.37 8.63 12.32
CA VAL A 3 -4.34 9.08 11.37
C VAL A 3 -3.75 10.42 11.83
N GLN A 4 -2.43 10.56 11.75
CA GLN A 4 -1.62 11.73 12.10
C GLN A 4 -0.72 12.16 10.93
N VAL A 5 -0.25 13.41 10.96
CA VAL A 5 0.76 13.88 10.01
C VAL A 5 2.08 13.18 10.30
N GLY A 6 2.76 12.71 9.25
CA GLY A 6 3.96 11.88 9.34
C GLY A 6 3.68 10.37 9.37
N ASP A 7 2.41 9.95 9.46
CA ASP A 7 2.07 8.54 9.35
C ASP A 7 2.41 8.01 7.95
N CYS A 8 3.12 6.89 7.92
CA CYS A 8 3.34 6.11 6.72
C CYS A 8 2.10 5.26 6.43
N LEU A 9 1.45 5.53 5.31
CA LEU A 9 0.46 4.63 4.72
C LEU A 9 1.24 3.57 3.96
N PHE A 10 1.47 2.45 4.64
CA PHE A 10 2.14 1.30 4.08
C PHE A 10 1.14 0.18 3.86
N GLU A 11 0.98 -0.22 2.60
CA GLU A 11 0.29 -1.43 2.21
C GLU A 11 1.32 -2.38 1.57
N PRO A 12 1.69 -3.48 2.24
CA PRO A 12 2.71 -4.43 1.80
C PRO A 12 2.60 -4.91 0.37
N LEU A 13 1.38 -5.07 -0.13
CA LEU A 13 1.12 -5.60 -1.47
C LEU A 13 0.77 -4.52 -2.49
N SER A 14 0.75 -3.25 -2.09
CA SER A 14 0.46 -2.13 -2.98
C SER A 14 1.73 -1.36 -3.31
N ARG A 15 1.79 -0.89 -4.57
CA ARG A 15 2.75 0.15 -4.97
C ARG A 15 2.36 1.54 -4.45
N ASN A 16 1.11 1.71 -4.00
CA ASN A 16 0.62 2.97 -3.44
C ASN A 16 0.98 3.12 -1.97
N ASN A 17 2.27 3.26 -1.72
CA ASN A 17 2.76 3.65 -0.40
C ASN A 17 2.93 5.17 -0.36
N GLY A 18 2.55 5.77 0.77
CA GLY A 18 2.53 7.23 0.89
C GLY A 18 2.72 7.70 2.32
N GLU A 19 2.88 9.00 2.47
CA GLU A 19 3.01 9.65 3.77
C GLU A 19 1.94 10.72 3.91
N VAL A 20 1.29 10.78 5.07
CA VAL A 20 0.33 11.82 5.38
C VAL A 20 1.07 13.13 5.63
N THR A 21 0.87 14.11 4.76
CA THR A 21 1.56 15.41 4.84
C THR A 21 0.70 16.49 5.50
N LYS A 22 -0.63 16.34 5.45
CA LYS A 22 -1.55 17.32 6.01
C LYS A 22 -2.88 16.69 6.39
N ILE A 23 -3.46 17.16 7.48
CA ILE A 23 -4.83 16.83 7.90
C ILE A 23 -5.58 18.13 8.12
N ILE A 24 -6.71 18.29 7.45
CA ILE A 24 -7.58 19.47 7.54
C ILE A 24 -8.92 19.04 8.13
N SER A 25 -9.34 19.72 9.20
CA SER A 25 -10.68 19.54 9.77
C SER A 25 -11.72 20.12 8.82
N HIS A 26 -12.71 19.32 8.45
CA HIS A 26 -13.82 19.70 7.59
C HIS A 26 -15.14 19.43 8.33
N PRO A 27 -16.22 20.20 8.12
CA PRO A 27 -17.51 19.95 8.79
C PRO A 27 -18.04 18.51 8.63
N ASN A 28 -17.71 17.88 7.49
CA ASN A 28 -18.13 16.51 7.17
C ASN A 28 -17.07 15.44 7.48
N GLY A 29 -15.97 15.79 8.17
CA GLY A 29 -14.92 14.82 8.52
C GLY A 29 -13.51 15.41 8.49
N LYS A 30 -12.56 14.63 7.97
CA LYS A 30 -11.17 15.07 7.82
C LYS A 30 -10.73 14.89 6.37
N LEU A 31 -10.11 15.92 5.82
CA LEU A 31 -9.41 15.83 4.54
C LEU A 31 -7.95 15.51 4.83
N VAL A 32 -7.44 14.45 4.23
CA VAL A 32 -6.07 13.97 4.42
C VAL A 32 -5.32 14.14 3.11
N THR A 33 -4.24 14.90 3.12
CA THR A 33 -3.32 15.02 1.99
C THR A 33 -2.23 13.98 2.14
N VAL A 34 -2.06 13.15 1.11
CA VAL A 34 -1.05 12.09 1.07
C VAL A 34 -0.06 12.41 -0.04
N ARG A 35 1.23 12.38 0.29
CA ARG A 35 2.31 12.36 -0.70
C ARG A 35 2.61 10.90 -1.02
N TRP A 36 2.20 10.47 -2.20
CA TRP A 36 2.52 9.15 -2.72
C TRP A 36 4.00 9.08 -3.09
N ARG A 37 4.66 7.98 -2.74
CA ARG A 37 6.03 7.71 -3.20
C ARG A 37 5.93 7.16 -4.62
N VAL A 38 6.64 7.79 -5.54
CA VAL A 38 6.64 7.42 -6.98
C VAL A 38 7.86 6.54 -7.31
N ASP A 39 8.87 6.49 -6.43
CA ASP A 39 10.13 5.81 -6.72
C ASP A 39 10.04 4.28 -6.67
N ASP A 40 10.70 3.65 -7.65
CA ASP A 40 10.75 2.21 -7.94
C ASP A 40 11.46 1.35 -6.87
N HIS A 41 11.89 1.93 -5.75
CA HIS A 41 12.66 1.23 -4.73
C HIS A 41 11.96 1.27 -3.37
N LEU A 42 11.37 0.13 -3.02
CA LEU A 42 10.88 -0.17 -1.69
C LEU A 42 12.05 -0.04 -0.69
N PRO A 43 11.86 0.56 0.50
CA PRO A 43 12.85 0.47 1.57
C PRO A 43 13.20 -1.01 1.82
N HIS A 44 14.45 -1.33 2.13
CA HIS A 44 14.89 -2.73 2.31
C HIS A 44 14.00 -3.54 3.29
N ASP A 45 13.51 -2.90 4.36
CA ASP A 45 12.60 -3.53 5.33
C ASP A 45 11.26 -3.92 4.69
N THR A 46 10.84 -3.16 3.70
CA THR A 46 9.61 -3.34 2.93
C THR A 46 9.75 -4.45 1.89
N GLU A 47 10.92 -4.59 1.26
CA GLU A 47 11.26 -5.71 0.38
C GLU A 47 11.31 -7.05 1.13
N TYR A 48 11.92 -7.06 2.31
CA TYR A 48 11.99 -8.25 3.17
C TYR A 48 10.59 -8.67 3.62
N PHE A 49 9.75 -7.71 4.01
CA PHE A 49 8.38 -7.98 4.41
C PHE A 49 7.53 -8.51 3.23
N TYR A 50 7.61 -7.86 2.07
CA TYR A 50 6.92 -8.29 0.85
C TYR A 50 7.31 -9.72 0.44
N SER A 51 8.61 -10.02 0.35
CA SER A 51 9.10 -11.34 -0.05
C SER A 51 8.68 -12.45 0.92
N LYS A 52 8.68 -12.17 2.22
CA LYS A 52 8.17 -13.09 3.25
C LYS A 52 6.67 -13.33 3.07
N LEU A 53 5.90 -12.27 2.85
CA LEU A 53 4.44 -12.35 2.72
C LEU A 53 4.04 -13.13 1.45
N VAL A 54 4.69 -12.87 0.32
CA VAL A 54 4.53 -13.64 -0.92
C VAL A 54 4.87 -15.12 -0.71
N ARG A 55 5.91 -15.43 0.06
CA ARG A 55 6.29 -16.82 0.36
C ARG A 55 5.21 -17.53 1.16
N CYS A 56 4.61 -16.87 2.15
CA CYS A 56 3.52 -17.43 2.95
C CYS A 56 2.27 -17.66 2.10
N ILE A 57 1.93 -16.74 1.19
CA ILE A 57 0.83 -16.94 0.22
C ILE A 57 1.09 -18.18 -0.65
N LYS A 58 2.29 -18.30 -1.24
CA LYS A 58 2.65 -19.44 -2.09
C LYS A 58 2.61 -20.79 -1.37
N LYS A 59 2.87 -20.80 -0.06
CA LYS A 59 2.78 -21.99 0.78
C LYS A 59 1.35 -22.31 1.24
N GLY A 60 0.38 -21.45 0.97
CA GLY A 60 -0.98 -21.58 1.47
C GLY A 60 -1.10 -21.30 2.97
N GLU A 61 -0.08 -20.68 3.59
CA GLU A 61 -0.12 -20.27 5.00
C GLU A 61 -1.00 -19.02 5.21
N ILE A 62 -1.16 -18.21 4.16
CA ILE A 62 -2.01 -17.02 4.13
C ILE A 62 -2.84 -17.05 2.85
N GLU A 63 -4.16 -16.92 2.99
CA GLU A 63 -5.06 -16.70 1.86
C GLU A 63 -5.10 -15.20 1.55
N TYR A 64 -4.67 -14.83 0.34
CA TYR A 64 -4.72 -13.45 -0.13
C TYR A 64 -5.83 -13.31 -1.16
N THR A 65 -6.83 -12.47 -0.85
CA THR A 65 -7.82 -12.03 -1.83
C THR A 65 -7.30 -10.74 -2.45
N PRO A 66 -6.89 -10.74 -3.74
CA PRO A 66 -6.51 -9.51 -4.40
C PRO A 66 -7.68 -8.52 -4.38
N GLY A 67 -7.38 -7.26 -4.09
CA GLY A 67 -8.35 -6.18 -4.29
C GLY A 67 -8.69 -6.05 -5.78
N PRO A 68 -9.71 -5.25 -6.13
CA PRO A 68 -10.01 -4.92 -7.52
C PRO A 68 -8.89 -4.02 -8.07
N ASP A 69 -7.74 -4.61 -8.40
CA ASP A 69 -6.68 -3.92 -9.12
C ASP A 69 -7.04 -3.92 -10.61
N ASN A 70 -6.98 -2.73 -11.21
CA ASN A 70 -7.16 -2.48 -12.65
C ASN A 70 -6.41 -3.54 -13.46
N ASP A 71 -7.18 -4.42 -14.09
CA ASP A 71 -6.73 -5.41 -15.07
C ASP A 71 -6.25 -4.67 -16.33
N SER A 72 -5.04 -4.13 -16.28
CA SER A 72 -4.35 -3.59 -17.44
C SER A 72 -3.16 -4.48 -17.78
N GLY A 73 -3.41 -5.57 -18.52
CA GLY A 73 -2.40 -6.13 -19.43
C GLY A 73 -2.34 -7.65 -19.62
N GLN A 74 -3.14 -8.16 -20.57
CA GLN A 74 -2.69 -8.87 -21.79
C GLN A 74 -2.35 -10.40 -21.80
N ALA A 75 -3.31 -11.15 -22.36
CA ALA A 75 -3.27 -12.25 -23.37
C ALA A 75 -2.59 -13.61 -23.09
N PRO A 76 -3.10 -14.70 -23.71
CA PRO A 76 -2.40 -15.18 -24.91
C PRO A 76 -3.30 -15.66 -26.08
N ALA A 77 -2.73 -15.46 -27.28
CA ALA A 77 -2.92 -16.11 -28.60
C ALA A 77 -4.34 -16.31 -29.16
#